data_AF-A0A840NP99-F1
#
_entry.id   AF-A0A840NP99-F1
#
_cell.length_a   1.000
_cell.length_b   1.000
_cell.length_c   1.000
_cell.angle_alpha   90.00
_cell.angle_beta   90.00
_cell.angle_gamma   90.00
#
_symmetry.space_group_name_H-M   'P 1'
#
loop_
_entity.id
_entity.type
_entity.pdbx_description
1 polymer ?
#
loop_
_entity_poly.entity_id
_entity_poly.type
_entity_poly.pdbx_seq_one_letter_code
_entity_poly.pdbx_strand_id
1 'polypeptide(L)' 'MDELQKICPEINAALFDALTVKKSVKSRTSFGGTVPSKVLYKIAYWKKCLITA' A
#
# COMPACT_ATOMS: atom_id res chain seq x y z
N MET A 1 24.20 -4.60 0.87
CA MET A 1 23.42 -5.53 1.71
C MET A 1 23.96 -5.54 3.13
N ASP A 2 25.28 -5.57 3.27
CA ASP A 2 26.02 -5.61 4.54
C ASP A 2 25.60 -4.55 5.55
N GLU A 3 25.31 -3.31 5.12
CA GLU A 3 24.86 -2.25 6.02
C GLU A 3 23.51 -2.53 6.68
N LEU A 4 22.55 -3.05 5.91
CA LEU A 4 21.22 -3.40 6.43
C LEU A 4 21.28 -4.65 7.31
N GLN A 5 22.11 -5.63 6.94
CA GLN A 5 22.28 -6.87 7.70
C GLN A 5 23.04 -6.67 9.03
N LYS A 6 23.89 -5.64 9.15
CA LYS A 6 24.48 -5.21 10.42
C LYS A 6 23.42 -4.78 11.45
N ILE A 7 22.28 -4.26 10.99
CA ILE A 7 21.17 -3.85 11.85
C ILE A 7 20.25 -5.04 12.14
N CYS A 8 19.89 -5.80 11.12
CA CYS A 8 19.03 -6.97 11.26
C CYS A 8 19.46 -8.06 10.28
N PRO A 9 19.97 -9.21 10.77
CA PRO A 9 20.51 -10.27 9.92
C PRO A 9 19.44 -10.96 9.05
N GLU A 10 18.16 -10.81 9.38
CA GLU A 10 17.05 -11.39 8.60
C GLU A 10 16.75 -10.62 7.29
N ILE A 11 17.27 -9.40 7.15
CA ILE A 11 17.10 -8.61 5.92
C ILE A 11 17.82 -9.31 4.78
N ASN A 12 17.09 -9.57 3.69
CA ASN A 12 17.58 -10.23 2.50
C ASN A 12 17.27 -9.42 1.24
N ALA A 13 17.74 -9.90 0.09
CA ALA A 13 17.62 -9.19 -1.18
C ALA A 13 16.17 -8.89 -1.61
N ALA A 14 15.18 -9.68 -1.18
CA ALA A 14 13.77 -9.47 -1.51
C ALA A 14 13.20 -8.15 -0.96
N LEU A 15 13.89 -7.52 0.00
CA LEU A 15 13.51 -6.19 0.50
C LEU A 15 13.47 -5.16 -0.63
N PHE A 16 14.40 -5.22 -1.59
CA PHE A 16 14.48 -4.23 -2.67
C PHE A 16 13.28 -4.32 -3.63
N ASP A 17 12.64 -5.49 -3.74
CA ASP A 17 11.39 -5.64 -4.48
C ASP A 17 10.20 -4.97 -3.79
N ALA A 18 10.28 -4.77 -2.47
CA ALA A 18 9.25 -4.09 -1.68
C ALA A 18 9.47 -2.57 -1.59
N LEU A 19 10.72 -2.11 -1.65
CA LEU A 19 11.12 -0.69 -1.52
C LEU A 19 10.88 0.13 -2.81
N THR A 20 9.71 -0.01 -3.41
CA THR A 20 9.24 0.86 -4.50
C THR A 20 7.93 1.53 -4.11
N VAL A 21 7.72 2.76 -4.60
CA VAL A 21 6.47 3.50 -4.34
C VAL A 21 5.24 2.67 -4.75
N LYS A 22 5.31 2.00 -5.91
CA LYS A 22 4.23 1.16 -6.42
C LYS A 22 3.89 0.01 -5.47
N LYS A 23 4.89 -0.64 -4.88
CA LYS A 23 4.68 -1.73 -3.92
C LYS A 23 4.20 -1.20 -2.57
N SER A 24 4.72 -0.05 -2.13
CA SER A 24 4.27 0.63 -0.91
C SER A 24 2.79 1.04 -0.98
N VAL A 25 2.29 1.47 -2.14
CA VAL A 25 0.86 1.81 -2.31
C VAL A 25 0.02 0.54 -2.40
N LYS A 26 0.49 -0.47 -3.16
CA LYS A 26 -0.24 -1.73 -3.34
C LYS A 26 -0.48 -2.50 -2.05
N SER A 27 0.39 -2.38 -1.05
CA SER A 27 0.23 -3.05 0.24
C SER A 27 -0.85 -2.45 1.14
N ARG A 28 -1.35 -1.24 0.84
CA ARG A 28 -2.39 -0.55 1.63
C ARG A 28 -3.79 -1.04 1.25
N THR A 29 -4.10 -2.30 1.57
CA THR A 29 -5.34 -2.99 1.19
C THR A 29 -6.46 -2.94 2.23
N SER A 30 -6.20 -2.39 3.42
CA SER A 30 -7.21 -2.22 4.47
C SER A 30 -8.39 -1.34 4.02
N PHE A 31 -9.48 -1.35 4.80
CA PHE A 31 -10.62 -0.47 4.52
C PHE A 31 -10.18 1.00 4.58
N GLY A 32 -10.43 1.75 3.50
CA GLY A 32 -9.93 3.13 3.36
C GLY A 32 -8.46 3.25 2.93
N GLY A 33 -7.80 2.14 2.60
CA GLY A 33 -6.43 2.14 2.10
C GLY A 33 -6.25 2.82 0.73
N THR A 34 -5.00 3.08 0.37
CA THR A 34 -4.63 3.85 -0.84
C THR A 34 -4.36 2.97 -2.07
N VAL A 35 -4.51 1.65 -1.96
CA VAL A 35 -4.47 0.78 -3.14
C VAL A 35 -5.55 1.22 -4.15
N PRO A 36 -5.28 1.20 -5.47
CA PRO A 36 -6.22 1.74 -6.46
C PRO A 36 -7.65 1.20 -6.35
N SER A 37 -7.83 -0.09 -6.04
CA SER A 37 -9.15 -0.70 -5.86
C SER A 37 -9.93 -0.13 -4.67
N LYS A 38 -9.27 0.23 -3.57
CA LYS A 38 -9.90 0.86 -2.40
C LYS A 38 -10.25 2.32 -2.65
N VAL A 39 -9.42 3.04 -3.42
CA VAL A 39 -9.73 4.41 -3.86
C VAL A 39 -10.97 4.42 -4.75
N LEU A 40 -11.03 3.52 -5.74
CA LEU A 40 -12.22 3.36 -6.60
C LEU A 40 -13.47 3.00 -5.80
N TYR A 41 -13.35 2.08 -4.84
CA TYR A 41 -14.43 1.75 -3.92
C TYR A 41 -14.92 2.99 -3.15
N LYS A 42 -14.00 3.79 -2.60
CA LYS A 42 -14.36 5.02 -1.86
C LYS A 42 -15.01 6.07 -2.75
N ILE A 43 -14.55 6.23 -3.99
CA ILE A 43 -15.21 7.11 -4.98
C ILE A 43 -16.65 6.67 -5.22
N ALA A 44 -16.89 5.38 -5.46
CA ALA A 44 -18.23 4.85 -5.69
C ALA A 44 -19.14 5.02 -4.45
N TYR A 45 -18.61 4.71 -3.26
CA TYR A 45 -19.31 4.87 -1.99
C TYR A 45 -19.78 6.32 -1.79
N TRP A 46 -18.87 7.29 -1.94
CA TRP A 46 -19.21 8.70 -1.73
C TRP A 46 -20.14 9.26 -2.80
N LYS A 47 -19.98 8.85 -4.07
CA LYS A 47 -20.95 9.18 -5.12
C LYS A 47 -22.37 8.75 -4.72
N LYS A 48 -22.54 7.54 -4.19
CA LYS A 48 -23.85 7.07 -3.71
C LYS A 48 -24.35 7.91 -2.53
N CYS A 49 -23.52 8.16 -1.52
CA CYS A 49 -23.92 8.96 -0.35
C CYS A 49 -24.36 10.37 -0.74
N LEU A 50 -23.64 11.04 -1.64
CA LEU A 50 -23.93 12.42 -2.05
C LEU A 50 -25.16 12.54 -2.95
N ILE A 51 -25.50 11.50 -3.72
CA ILE A 51 -26.73 11.47 -4.54
C ILE A 51 -27.97 11.23 -3.67
N THR A 52 -27.80 10.57 -2.53
CA THR A 52 -28.90 10.19 -1.62
C THR A 52 -29.09 11.17 -0.46
N ALA A 53 -28.29 12.25 -0.41
CA ALA A 53 -28.33 13.30 0.61
C ALA A 53 -29.10 14.51 0.08
#